data_AF-A0A3A4PVS8-F1
#
_entry.id   AF-A0A3A4PVS8-F1
#
_cell.length_a   1.000
_cell.length_b   1.000
_cell.length_c   1.000
_cell.angle_alpha   90.00
_cell.angle_beta   90.00
_cell.angle_gamma   90.00
#
_symmetry.space_group_name_H-M   'P 1'
#
loop_
_entity.id
_entity.type
_entity.pdbx_description
1 polymer ?
#
loop_
_entity_poly.entity_id
_entity_poly.type
_entity_poly.pdbx_seq_one_letter_code
_entity_poly.pdbx_strand_id
1 'polypeptide(L)' 'MRTWGLSFGETERMELERIVVDKDQEAALAFLQKVIYPKVKESEKPGSCFHDSSKPVGELERPVSDHKKLGDFR' A
#
# COMPACT_ATOMS: atom_id res chain seq x y z
N MET A 1 12.40 12.99 6.59
CA MET A 1 11.05 13.12 6.03
C MET A 1 10.45 11.72 6.03
N ARG A 2 9.24 11.49 6.58
CA ARG A 2 8.62 10.15 6.55
C ARG A 2 7.92 9.98 5.21
N THR A 3 8.18 8.87 4.54
CA THR A 3 7.54 8.48 3.28
C THR A 3 6.59 7.32 3.54
N TRP A 4 5.34 7.46 3.13
CA TRP A 4 4.33 6.42 3.24
C TRP A 4 4.16 5.73 1.89
N GLY A 5 4.43 4.42 1.82
CA GLY A 5 4.06 3.61 0.67
C GLY A 5 2.60 3.19 0.81
N LEU A 6 1.71 3.67 -0.05
CA LEU A 6 0.30 3.26 -0.07
C LEU A 6 0.07 2.31 -1.24
N SER A 7 -0.66 1.22 -0.99
CA SER A 7 -1.12 0.33 -2.05
C SER A 7 -2.48 0.78 -2.58
N PHE A 8 -2.60 0.86 -3.90
CA PHE A 8 -3.86 1.08 -4.59
C PHE A 8 -4.27 -0.19 -5.33
N GLY A 9 -5.55 -0.57 -5.21
CA GLY A 9 -6.14 -1.61 -6.05
C GLY A 9 -6.32 -1.13 -7.49
N GLU A 10 -6.63 -2.06 -8.40
CA GLU A 10 -6.84 -1.76 -9.82
C GLU A 10 -7.91 -0.66 -10.03
N THR A 11 -9.04 -0.77 -9.35
CA THR A 11 -10.14 0.21 -9.45
C THR A 11 -9.73 1.59 -8.91
N GLU A 12 -9.03 1.65 -7.78
CA GLU A 12 -8.54 2.91 -7.22
C GLU A 12 -7.52 3.58 -8.15
N ARG A 13 -6.69 2.77 -8.81
CA ARG A 13 -5.73 3.26 -9.82
C ARG A 13 -6.43 3.80 -11.07
N MET A 14 -7.39 3.07 -11.62
CA MET A 14 -8.15 3.53 -12.79
C MET A 14 -8.90 4.83 -12.51
N GLU A 15 -9.50 4.94 -11.33
CA GLU A 15 -10.19 6.16 -10.90
C GLU A 15 -9.20 7.34 -10.75
N LEU A 16 -8.02 7.10 -10.18
CA LEU A 16 -6.98 8.11 -10.09
C LEU A 16 -6.50 8.56 -11.48
N GLU A 17 -6.29 7.62 -12.41
CA GLU A 17 -5.92 7.91 -13.80
C GLU A 17 -6.98 8.78 -14.48
N ARG A 18 -8.27 8.46 -14.32
CA ARG A 18 -9.40 9.27 -14.81
C ARG A 18 -9.37 10.69 -14.25
N ILE A 19 -9.26 10.83 -12.93
CA ILE A 19 -9.21 12.15 -12.26
C ILE A 19 -8.08 13.02 -12.81
N VAL A 20 -6.90 12.43 -13.02
CA VAL A 20 -5.73 13.16 -13.53
C VAL A 20 -5.93 13.59 -14.98
N VAL A 21 -6.47 12.71 -15.83
CA VAL A 21 -6.74 13.00 -17.23
C VAL A 21 -7.77 14.12 -17.36
N ASP A 22 -8.86 14.03 -16.59
CA ASP A 22 -9.98 14.97 -16.66
C ASP A 22 -9.72 16.27 -15.88
N LYS A 23 -8.67 16.31 -15.05
CA LYS A 23 -8.35 17.41 -14.13
C LYS A 23 -9.53 17.75 -13.21
N ASP A 24 -10.29 16.74 -12.81
CA ASP A 24 -11.49 16.89 -11.99
C ASP A 24 -11.11 17.14 -10.52
N GLN A 25 -11.23 18.40 -10.09
CA GLN A 25 -10.87 18.81 -8.74
C GLN A 25 -11.83 18.25 -7.68
N GLU A 26 -13.11 18.08 -8.00
CA GLU A 26 -14.10 17.60 -7.03
C GLU A 26 -13.89 16.10 -6.77
N ALA A 27 -13.69 15.32 -7.84
CA ALA A 27 -13.34 13.91 -7.74
C ALA A 27 -11.98 13.72 -7.06
N ALA A 28 -10.98 14.58 -7.32
CA ALA A 28 -9.70 14.55 -6.62
C ALA A 28 -9.85 14.73 -5.10
N LEU A 29 -10.66 15.70 -4.68
CA LEU A 29 -10.93 15.93 -3.25
C LEU A 29 -11.65 14.73 -2.62
N ALA A 30 -12.64 14.17 -3.31
CA ALA A 30 -13.35 12.98 -2.85
C ALA A 30 -12.41 11.77 -2.72
N PHE A 31 -11.51 11.57 -3.68
CA PHE A 31 -10.52 10.49 -3.66
C PHE A 31 -9.54 10.65 -2.49
N LEU A 32 -9.06 11.88 -2.23
CA LEU A 32 -8.21 12.16 -1.07
C LEU A 32 -8.89 11.78 0.25
N GLN A 33 -10.13 12.21 0.43
CA GLN A 33 -10.88 12.00 1.67
C GLN A 33 -11.26 10.53 1.90
N LYS A 34 -11.68 9.83 0.84
CA LYS A 34 -12.22 8.47 0.95
C LYS A 34 -11.17 7.37 0.82
N VAL A 35 -10.07 7.64 0.11
CA VAL A 35 -9.07 6.61 -0.22
C VAL A 35 -7.73 6.92 0.45
N ILE A 36 -7.15 8.09 0.19
CA ILE A 36 -5.77 8.38 0.62
C ILE A 36 -5.70 8.57 2.14
N TYR A 37 -6.49 9.47 2.73
CA TYR A 37 -6.39 9.77 4.16
C TYR A 37 -6.66 8.57 5.07
N PRO A 38 -7.66 7.71 4.81
CA PRO A 38 -7.84 6.51 5.59
C PRO A 38 -6.62 5.60 5.55
N LYS A 39 -6.05 5.35 4.36
CA LYS A 39 -4.86 4.49 4.21
C LYS A 39 -3.62 5.08 4.89
N VAL A 40 -3.42 6.39 4.83
CA VAL A 40 -2.35 7.07 5.58
C VAL A 40 -2.55 6.89 7.08
N LYS A 41 -3.76 7.15 7.59
CA LYS A 41 -4.08 6.99 9.01
C LYS A 41 -3.90 5.55 9.49
N GLU A 42 -4.19 4.57 8.64
CA GLU A 42 -3.93 3.16 8.92
C GLU A 42 -2.43 2.85 8.96
N SER A 43 -1.67 3.43 8.03
CA SER A 43 -0.21 3.29 7.96
C SER A 43 0.48 3.88 9.21
N GLU A 44 -0.09 4.92 9.79
CA GLU A 44 0.41 5.55 11.03
C GLU A 44 0.20 4.71 12.31
N LYS A 45 -0.66 3.67 12.26
CA LYS A 45 -0.93 2.85 13.44
C LYS A 45 0.32 2.05 13.85
N PRO A 46 0.64 1.96 15.15
CA PRO A 46 1.72 1.11 15.64
C PRO A 46 1.51 -0.35 15.22
N GLY A 47 2.51 -0.96 14.58
CA GLY A 47 2.42 -2.33 14.08
C GLY A 47 1.72 -2.49 12.73
N SER A 48 1.42 -1.40 12.01
CA SER A 48 0.98 -1.51 10.63
C SER A 48 2.12 -2.07 9.77
N CYS A 49 1.83 -3.12 8.99
CA CYS A 49 2.76 -3.71 8.02
C CYS A 49 2.82 -2.91 6.72
N PHE A 50 2.48 -1.61 6.74
CA PHE A 50 2.71 -0.78 5.56
C PHE A 50 4.22 -0.68 5.38
N HIS A 51 4.68 -1.31 4.31
CA HIS A 51 6.10 -1.50 4.04
C HIS A 51 6.77 -0.14 4.07
N ASP A 52 7.76 0.00 4.95
CA ASP A 52 8.71 1.10 4.89
C ASP A 52 9.28 1.12 3.47
N SER A 53 8.91 2.14 2.68
CA SER A 53 9.26 2.24 1.26
C SER A 53 10.76 2.46 1.04
N SER A 54 11.51 2.64 2.14
CA SER A 54 12.98 2.61 2.14
C SER A 54 13.57 1.21 2.01
N LYS A 55 12.78 0.14 2.20
CA LYS A 55 13.27 -1.23 2.00
C LYS A 55 13.26 -1.59 0.52
N PRO A 56 14.42 -1.79 -0.11
CA PRO A 56 14.46 -2.27 -1.48
C PRO A 56 13.77 -3.63 -1.58
N VAL A 57 13.03 -3.86 -2.66
CA VAL A 57 12.27 -5.11 -2.91
C VAL A 57 13.18 -6.35 -2.91
N GLY A 58 14.50 -6.18 -3.05
CA GLY A 58 15.51 -7.24 -2.98
C GLY A 58 15.91 -7.71 -1.57
N GLU A 59 15.52 -7.01 -0.50
CA GLU A 59 15.81 -7.44 0.89
C GLU A 59 14.59 -8.11 1.58
N LEU A 60 13.53 -8.38 0.82
CA LEU A 60 12.35 -9.14 1.27
C LEU A 60 12.59 -10.65 1.27
N GLU A 61 13.81 -11.12 1.05
CA GLU A 61 14.18 -12.51 1.30
C GLU A 61 14.22 -12.74 2.80
N ARG A 62 13.08 -13.13 3.38
CA ARG A 62 13.13 -13.90 4.62
C ARG A 62 14.01 -15.12 4.35
N PRO A 63 15.03 -15.38 5.18
CA PRO A 63 15.79 -16.61 5.02
C PRO A 63 14.81 -17.78 5.06
N VAL A 64 14.90 -18.67 4.07
CA VAL A 64 13.98 -19.81 3.88
C VAL A 64 13.87 -20.67 5.15
N SER A 65 14.86 -20.58 6.05
CA SER A 65 14.86 -21.21 7.38
C SER A 65 13.69 -20.84 8.28
N ASP A 66 13.11 -19.65 8.12
CA ASP A 66 12.01 -19.15 8.96
C ASP A 66 10.63 -19.43 8.36
N HIS A 67 10.58 -20.04 7.16
CA HIS A 67 9.33 -20.58 6.66
C HIS A 67 8.96 -21.79 7.51
N LYS A 68 7.78 -21.73 8.14
CA LYS A 68 7.20 -22.85 8.85
C LYS A 68 7.21 -24.05 7.89
N LYS A 69 8.02 -25.07 8.19
CA LYS A 69 8.08 -26.30 7.39
C LYS A 69 6.64 -26.78 7.23
N LEU A 70 6.12 -26.76 6.01
CA LEU A 70 4.88 -27.44 5.67
C LEU A 70 5.13 -28.89 6.05
N GLY A 71 4.48 -29.35 7.11
CA GLY A 71 4.67 -30.70 7.61
C GLY A 71 4.40 -31.69 6.49
N ASP A 72 5.21 -32.74 6.42
CA ASP A 72 5.00 -33.84 5.49
C ASP A 72 3.60 -34.41 5.73
N PHE A 73 2.70 -34.16 4.78
CA PHE A 73 1.43 -34.86 4.71
C PHE A 73 1.74 -36.28 4.24
N ARG A 74 1.78 -37.21 5.19
CA ARG A 74 1.90 -38.64 4.94
C ARG A 74 0.53 -39.30 4.90
#